data_AF-A0A426YHN9-F1
#
_entry.id   AF-A0A426YHN9-F1
#
_cell.length_a   1.000
_cell.length_b   1.000
_cell.length_c   1.000
_cell.angle_alpha   90.00
_cell.angle_beta   90.00
_cell.angle_gamma   90.00
#
_symmetry.space_group_name_H-M   'P 1'
#
loop_
_entity.id
_entity.type
_entity.pdbx_description
1 polymer ?
#
loop_
_entity_poly.entity_id
_entity_poly.type
_entity_poly.pdbx_seq_one_letter_code
_entity_poly.pdbx_strand_id
1 'polypeptide(L)'
;LFRGCGFVSLENLLFFARTHPVSFQRILFKQEGMRAIWEYPFAVAGINISFMLTQLLELNSERPKSLPAINFVKILSEDEEAFDILYCIAFQLMDAQWLAMDASYMQFKEVLEATRIQLGRELALDDVRRIQDLPAYNLLYK
;
A
#
# COMPACT_ATOMS: atom_id res chain seq x y z
N LEU A 1 5.44 -7.83 -17.65
CA LEU A 1 5.61 -6.98 -16.43
C LEU A 1 5.23 -5.51 -16.62
N PHE A 2 5.02 -4.97 -17.84
CA PHE A 2 4.79 -3.52 -18.08
C PHE A 2 3.62 -3.21 -19.04
N ARG A 3 2.37 -3.62 -18.76
CA ARG A 3 1.24 -3.15 -19.60
C ARG A 3 0.03 -2.57 -18.88
N GLY A 4 0.08 -2.43 -17.55
CA GLY A 4 -0.93 -1.70 -16.78
C GLY A 4 -0.38 -1.25 -15.42
N CYS A 5 -0.10 -2.21 -14.55
CA CYS A 5 0.37 -1.94 -13.19
C CYS A 5 1.73 -1.21 -13.11
N GLY A 6 2.60 -1.33 -14.13
CA GLY A 6 3.89 -0.62 -14.14
C GLY A 6 3.77 0.89 -14.36
N PHE A 7 2.77 1.33 -15.13
CA PHE A 7 2.49 2.75 -15.35
C PHE A 7 1.75 3.33 -14.14
N VAL A 8 0.71 2.64 -13.67
CA VAL A 8 -0.02 3.00 -12.44
C VAL A 8 0.93 3.07 -11.24
N SER A 9 1.86 2.13 -11.10
CA SER A 9 2.84 2.16 -10.01
C SER A 9 3.77 3.38 -10.09
N LEU A 10 4.08 3.89 -11.29
CA LEU A 10 4.92 5.07 -11.43
C LEU A 10 4.15 6.34 -11.02
N GLU A 11 2.90 6.45 -11.44
CA GLU A 11 2.00 7.54 -11.03
C GLU A 11 1.79 7.54 -9.52
N ASN A 12 1.52 6.37 -8.94
CA ASN A 12 1.42 6.18 -7.49
C ASN A 12 2.70 6.61 -6.75
N LEU A 13 3.89 6.24 -7.25
CA LEU A 13 5.16 6.65 -6.64
C LEU A 13 5.38 8.17 -6.77
N LEU A 14 4.99 8.76 -7.90
CA LEU A 14 5.08 10.19 -8.12
C LEU A 14 4.12 10.96 -7.20
N PHE A 15 2.90 10.46 -7.03
CA PHE A 15 1.95 10.97 -6.05
C PHE A 15 2.55 10.90 -4.65
N PHE A 16 3.06 9.72 -4.24
CA PHE A 16 3.64 9.54 -2.92
C PHE A 16 4.80 10.53 -2.66
N ALA A 17 5.70 10.70 -3.63
CA ALA A 17 6.81 11.63 -3.54
C ALA A 17 6.36 13.10 -3.43
N ARG A 18 5.24 13.48 -4.04
CA ARG A 18 4.72 14.86 -4.04
C ARG A 18 3.88 15.16 -2.80
N THR A 19 3.01 14.23 -2.41
CA THR A 19 2.01 14.41 -1.36
C THR A 19 2.58 14.14 0.04
N HIS A 20 3.46 13.14 0.16
CA HIS A 20 4.11 12.78 1.43
C HIS A 20 5.64 12.69 1.30
N PRO A 21 6.33 13.78 0.91
CA PRO A 21 7.76 13.76 0.56
C PRO A 21 8.66 13.26 1.69
N VAL A 22 8.36 13.63 2.94
CA VAL A 22 9.12 13.18 4.12
C VAL A 22 9.00 11.67 4.29
N SER A 23 7.77 11.17 4.27
CA SER A 23 7.45 9.74 4.37
C SER A 23 8.10 8.93 3.24
N PHE A 24 7.98 9.42 2.00
CA PHE A 24 8.59 8.82 0.82
C PHE A 24 10.12 8.73 0.93
N GLN A 25 10.80 9.83 1.31
CA GLN A 25 12.25 9.86 1.45
C GLN A 25 12.75 8.90 2.54
N ARG A 26 12.04 8.82 3.68
CA ARG A 26 12.39 7.88 4.76
C ARG A 26 12.39 6.42 4.27
N ILE A 27 11.36 6.00 3.53
CA ILE A 27 11.31 4.64 2.98
C ILE A 27 12.34 4.46 1.86
N LEU A 28 12.48 5.43 0.94
CA LEU A 28 13.39 5.35 -0.20
C LEU A 28 14.84 5.16 0.27
N PHE A 29 15.25 5.92 1.28
CA PHE A 29 16.59 5.88 1.85
C PHE A 29 16.72 4.93 3.05
N LYS A 30 15.66 4.18 3.38
CA LYS A 30 15.69 3.13 4.42
C LYS A 30 16.17 3.65 5.78
N GLN A 31 15.70 4.83 6.18
CA GLN A 31 16.25 5.60 7.30
C GLN A 31 15.88 5.05 8.68
N GLU A 32 14.89 4.16 8.77
CA GLU A 32 14.36 3.66 10.04
C GLU A 32 14.64 2.17 10.25
N GLY A 33 14.81 1.78 11.51
CA GLY A 33 14.92 0.39 11.95
C GLY A 33 16.28 -0.27 11.68
N MET A 34 16.48 -1.44 12.28
CA MET A 34 17.55 -2.35 11.86
C MET A 34 17.07 -3.13 10.65
N ARG A 35 17.94 -3.25 9.65
CA ARG A 35 17.57 -3.77 8.33
C ARG A 35 18.50 -4.90 7.93
N ALA A 36 17.94 -5.95 7.33
CA ALA A 36 18.71 -7.06 6.81
C ALA A 36 19.63 -6.61 5.67
N ILE A 37 20.75 -7.31 5.46
CA ILE A 37 21.65 -7.01 4.34
C ILE A 37 20.93 -7.13 2.99
N TRP A 38 20.04 -8.14 2.88
CA TRP A 38 19.24 -8.39 1.69
C TRP A 38 17.90 -7.66 1.79
N GLU A 39 17.93 -6.36 1.62
CA GLU A 39 16.74 -5.50 1.66
C GLU A 39 15.83 -5.67 0.43
N TYR A 40 14.57 -5.24 0.56
CA TYR A 40 13.66 -5.23 -0.59
C TYR A 40 14.02 -4.09 -1.58
N PRO A 41 14.01 -4.36 -2.90
CA PRO A 41 14.21 -3.30 -3.88
C PRO A 41 12.99 -2.36 -3.93
N PHE A 42 13.20 -1.07 -3.68
CA PHE A 42 12.12 -0.07 -3.54
C PHE A 42 11.14 -0.05 -4.73
N ALA A 43 11.65 0.02 -5.97
CA ALA A 43 10.78 0.03 -7.15
C ALA A 43 10.02 -1.30 -7.34
N VAL A 44 10.63 -2.43 -6.98
CA VAL A 44 9.97 -3.75 -7.06
C VAL A 44 8.86 -3.84 -6.02
N ALA A 45 9.06 -3.32 -4.81
CA ALA A 45 8.00 -3.17 -3.82
C ALA A 45 6.83 -2.34 -4.36
N GLY A 46 7.11 -1.17 -4.94
CA GLY A 46 6.07 -0.31 -5.47
C GLY A 46 5.19 -0.97 -6.54
N ILE A 47 5.79 -1.72 -7.46
CA ILE A 47 5.04 -2.45 -8.50
C ILE A 47 4.17 -3.54 -7.87
N ASN A 48 4.72 -4.30 -6.92
CA ASN A 48 3.99 -5.39 -6.28
C ASN A 48 2.85 -4.88 -5.38
N ILE A 49 3.03 -3.74 -4.70
CA ILE A 49 1.96 -3.09 -3.94
C ILE A 49 0.82 -2.68 -4.87
N SER A 50 1.12 -2.05 -6.01
CA SER A 50 0.10 -1.65 -7.00
C SER A 50 -0.68 -2.86 -7.51
N PHE A 51 0.00 -3.98 -7.75
CA PHE A 51 -0.63 -5.23 -8.17
C PHE A 51 -1.49 -5.84 -7.06
N MET A 52 -0.96 -5.90 -5.83
CA MET A 52 -1.65 -6.42 -4.65
C MET A 52 -2.93 -5.62 -4.37
N LEU A 53 -2.89 -4.28 -4.43
CA LEU A 53 -4.06 -3.43 -4.24
C LEU A 53 -5.11 -3.67 -5.33
N THR A 54 -4.69 -3.74 -6.59
CA THR A 54 -5.57 -4.08 -7.71
C THR A 54 -6.32 -5.40 -7.46
N GLN A 55 -5.64 -6.40 -6.88
CA GLN A 55 -6.25 -7.69 -6.54
C GLN A 55 -7.16 -7.60 -5.30
N LEU A 56 -6.70 -6.96 -4.23
CA LEU A 56 -7.45 -6.79 -2.98
C LEU A 56 -8.78 -6.06 -3.22
N LEU A 57 -8.75 -5.06 -4.09
CA LEU A 57 -9.88 -4.19 -4.41
C LEU A 57 -10.70 -4.68 -5.61
N GLU A 58 -10.33 -5.81 -6.20
CA GLU A 58 -11.03 -6.42 -7.34
C GLU A 58 -11.23 -5.47 -8.54
N LEU A 59 -10.33 -4.51 -8.77
CA LEU A 59 -10.52 -3.43 -9.77
C LEU A 59 -10.59 -3.92 -11.22
N ASN A 60 -10.13 -5.14 -11.49
CA ASN A 60 -10.23 -5.77 -12.81
C ASN A 60 -11.55 -6.56 -13.00
N SER A 61 -12.41 -6.60 -11.99
CA SER A 61 -13.70 -7.30 -12.04
C SER A 61 -14.82 -6.34 -12.41
N GLU A 62 -15.85 -6.81 -13.11
CA GLU A 62 -17.03 -5.98 -13.46
C GLU A 62 -17.72 -5.39 -12.21
N ARG A 63 -17.72 -6.15 -11.10
CA ARG A 63 -18.27 -5.72 -9.82
C ARG A 63 -17.45 -6.33 -8.67
N PRO A 64 -17.07 -5.54 -7.65
CA PRO A 64 -16.40 -6.07 -6.46
C PRO A 64 -17.36 -6.96 -5.65
N LYS A 65 -16.85 -8.07 -5.12
CA LYS A 65 -17.60 -9.06 -4.35
C LYS A 65 -17.20 -9.09 -2.88
N SER A 66 -15.92 -8.85 -2.58
CA SER A 66 -15.45 -8.79 -1.20
C SER A 66 -15.84 -7.47 -0.52
N LEU A 67 -16.11 -7.54 0.78
CA LEU A 67 -16.45 -6.36 1.59
C LEU A 67 -15.40 -5.23 1.51
N PRO A 68 -14.07 -5.50 1.59
CA PRO A 68 -13.05 -4.47 1.44
C PRO A 68 -13.14 -3.73 0.11
N ALA A 69 -13.32 -4.47 -0.99
CA ALA A 69 -13.44 -3.91 -2.32
C ALA A 69 -14.72 -3.08 -2.48
N ILE A 70 -15.86 -3.58 -1.98
CA ILE A 70 -17.14 -2.85 -2.00
C ILE A 70 -17.04 -1.54 -1.20
N ASN A 71 -16.44 -1.58 -0.01
CA ASN A 71 -16.26 -0.39 0.83
C ASN A 71 -15.32 0.61 0.17
N PHE A 72 -14.19 0.14 -0.37
CA PHE A 72 -13.25 1.01 -1.06
C PHE A 72 -13.85 1.71 -2.28
N VAL A 73 -14.67 1.02 -3.09
CA VAL A 73 -15.35 1.65 -4.24
C VAL A 73 -16.28 2.79 -3.80
N LYS A 74 -16.90 2.70 -2.62
CA LYS A 74 -17.67 3.83 -2.06
C LYS A 74 -16.77 5.00 -1.69
N ILE A 75 -15.65 4.74 -1.03
CA ILE A 75 -14.65 5.78 -0.69
C ILE A 75 -14.16 6.46 -1.97
N LEU A 76 -13.78 5.68 -2.98
CA LEU A 76 -13.29 6.18 -4.26
C LEU A 76 -14.33 7.03 -5.01
N SER A 77 -15.62 6.77 -4.82
CA SER A 77 -16.69 7.57 -5.41
C SER A 77 -16.83 8.97 -4.79
N GLU A 78 -16.29 9.17 -3.59
CA GLU A 78 -16.29 10.45 -2.87
C GLU A 78 -14.93 11.16 -2.94
N ASP A 79 -13.84 10.42 -3.15
CA ASP A 79 -12.46 10.91 -3.17
C ASP A 79 -11.67 10.22 -4.30
N GLU A 80 -11.41 10.95 -5.38
CA GLU A 80 -10.69 10.45 -6.56
C GLU A 80 -9.22 10.08 -6.25
N GLU A 81 -8.62 10.67 -5.20
CA GLU A 81 -7.24 10.40 -4.78
C GLU A 81 -7.15 9.20 -3.81
N ALA A 82 -8.27 8.58 -3.44
CA ALA A 82 -8.30 7.54 -2.43
C ALA A 82 -7.40 6.34 -2.76
N PHE A 83 -7.24 6.00 -4.05
CA PHE A 83 -6.35 4.91 -4.46
C PHE A 83 -4.88 5.26 -4.29
N ASP A 84 -4.47 6.46 -4.70
CA ASP A 84 -3.09 6.94 -4.53
C ASP A 84 -2.71 7.09 -3.05
N ILE A 85 -3.65 7.56 -2.22
CA ILE A 85 -3.47 7.63 -0.77
C ILE A 85 -3.36 6.21 -0.19
N LEU A 86 -4.24 5.29 -0.58
CA LEU A 86 -4.17 3.89 -0.13
C LEU A 86 -2.84 3.23 -0.53
N TYR A 87 -2.30 3.57 -1.71
CA TYR A 87 -0.98 3.12 -2.13
C TYR A 87 0.13 3.60 -1.18
N CYS A 88 0.11 4.87 -0.79
CA CYS A 88 1.06 5.42 0.17
C CYS A 88 0.97 4.71 1.52
N ILE A 89 -0.26 4.47 2.01
CA ILE A 89 -0.53 3.72 3.25
C ILE A 89 0.02 2.29 3.14
N ALA A 90 -0.26 1.60 2.04
CA ALA A 90 0.19 0.24 1.81
C ALA A 90 1.71 0.11 1.80
N PHE A 91 2.41 1.09 1.24
CA PHE A 91 3.87 1.12 1.23
C PHE A 91 4.44 1.32 2.64
N GLN A 92 3.92 2.31 3.37
CA GLN A 92 4.28 2.53 4.77
C GLN A 92 4.01 1.30 5.64
N LEU A 93 2.86 0.67 5.45
CA LEU A 93 2.49 -0.53 6.19
C LEU A 93 3.39 -1.72 5.85
N MET A 94 3.73 -1.90 4.58
CA MET A 94 4.68 -2.92 4.14
C MET A 94 6.06 -2.70 4.77
N ASP A 95 6.58 -1.47 4.80
CA ASP A 95 7.88 -1.16 5.44
C ASP A 95 7.82 -1.41 6.96
N ALA A 96 6.73 -1.01 7.63
CA ALA A 96 6.54 -1.26 9.04
C ALA A 96 6.50 -2.76 9.37
N GLN A 97 5.81 -3.56 8.57
CA GLN A 97 5.76 -5.01 8.73
C GLN A 97 7.12 -5.66 8.42
N TRP A 98 7.82 -5.17 7.39
CA TRP A 98 9.18 -5.62 7.07
C TRP A 98 10.11 -5.50 8.27
N LEU A 99 10.12 -4.33 8.91
CA LEU A 99 10.92 -4.07 10.12
C LEU A 99 10.45 -4.92 11.31
N ALA A 100 9.13 -5.04 11.53
CA ALA A 100 8.58 -5.82 12.63
C ALA A 100 8.90 -7.32 12.52
N MET A 101 9.06 -7.82 11.29
CA MET A 101 9.37 -9.22 11.00
C MET A 101 10.88 -9.51 10.92
N ASP A 102 11.74 -8.49 11.04
CA ASP A 102 13.18 -8.58 10.72
C ASP A 102 13.41 -9.27 9.36
N ALA A 103 12.61 -8.85 8.36
CA ALA A 103 12.49 -9.55 7.10
C ALA A 103 13.74 -9.35 6.22
N SER A 104 14.01 -10.37 5.41
CA SER A 104 14.95 -10.28 4.29
C SER A 104 14.20 -10.43 2.96
N TYR A 105 14.91 -10.22 1.86
CA TYR A 105 14.41 -10.43 0.50
C TYR A 105 13.65 -11.75 0.31
N MET A 106 14.06 -12.81 1.01
CA MET A 106 13.43 -14.13 0.93
C MET A 106 11.97 -14.12 1.44
N GLN A 107 11.65 -13.26 2.40
CA GLN A 107 10.31 -13.10 3.00
C GLN A 107 9.45 -12.06 2.28
N PHE A 108 9.89 -11.49 1.15
CA PHE A 108 9.18 -10.41 0.49
C PHE A 108 7.71 -10.69 0.18
N LYS A 109 7.40 -11.92 -0.25
CA LYS A 109 6.01 -12.33 -0.50
C LYS A 109 5.19 -12.46 0.78
N GLU A 110 5.81 -12.89 1.88
CA GLU A 110 5.17 -13.06 3.17
C GLU A 110 4.79 -11.70 3.76
N VAL A 111 5.69 -10.71 3.67
CA VAL A 111 5.43 -9.33 4.10
C VAL A 111 4.31 -8.71 3.26
N LEU A 112 4.33 -8.86 1.93
CA LEU A 112 3.25 -8.35 1.08
C LEU A 112 1.88 -8.97 1.39
N GLU A 113 1.85 -10.27 1.69
CA GLU A 113 0.61 -10.95 2.07
C GLU A 113 0.10 -10.48 3.43
N ALA A 114 0.99 -10.28 4.41
CA ALA A 114 0.64 -9.67 5.69
C ALA A 114 0.07 -8.25 5.51
N THR A 115 0.62 -7.47 4.56
CA THR A 115 0.14 -6.12 4.26
C THR A 115 -1.26 -6.19 3.65
N ARG A 116 -1.47 -7.09 2.69
CA ARG A 116 -2.77 -7.32 2.05
C ARG A 116 -3.85 -7.72 3.06
N ILE A 117 -3.52 -8.66 3.96
CA ILE A 117 -4.45 -9.13 5.00
C ILE A 117 -4.82 -7.99 5.94
N GLN A 118 -3.85 -7.19 6.39
CA GLN A 118 -4.13 -6.07 7.29
C GLN A 118 -4.99 -4.99 6.62
N LEU A 119 -4.65 -4.56 5.41
CA LEU A 119 -5.47 -3.58 4.67
C LEU A 119 -6.89 -4.10 4.41
N GLY A 120 -7.01 -5.38 4.04
CA GLY A 120 -8.32 -6.01 3.85
C GLY A 120 -9.17 -5.99 5.12
N ARG A 121 -8.56 -6.16 6.30
CA ARG A 121 -9.29 -6.03 7.58
C ARG A 121 -9.69 -4.59 7.86
N GLU A 122 -8.77 -3.64 7.68
CA GLU A 122 -9.04 -2.22 7.94
C GLU A 122 -10.15 -1.67 7.02
N LEU A 123 -10.12 -2.01 5.73
CA LEU A 123 -11.16 -1.62 4.76
C LEU A 123 -12.54 -2.27 5.03
N ALA A 124 -12.57 -3.37 5.80
CA ALA A 124 -13.79 -4.05 6.18
C ALA A 124 -14.40 -3.56 7.51
N LEU A 125 -13.76 -2.59 8.18
CA LEU A 125 -14.29 -2.00 9.41
C LEU A 125 -15.55 -1.17 9.12
N ASP A 126 -16.53 -1.23 10.04
CA ASP A 126 -17.83 -0.58 9.88
C ASP A 126 -17.78 0.96 9.94
N ASP A 127 -16.75 1.51 10.59
CA ASP A 127 -16.54 2.95 10.81
C ASP A 127 -15.66 3.62 9.75
N VAL A 128 -15.07 2.86 8.83
CA VAL A 128 -14.25 3.39 7.74
C VAL A 128 -15.15 3.91 6.61
N ARG A 129 -15.21 5.23 6.47
CA ARG A 129 -16.00 5.92 5.44
C ARG A 129 -15.14 6.73 4.48
N ARG A 130 -13.95 7.12 4.91
CA ARG A 130 -12.93 7.82 4.11
C ARG A 130 -11.59 7.14 4.28
N ILE A 131 -10.66 7.40 3.36
CA ILE A 131 -9.33 6.79 3.41
C ILE A 131 -8.55 7.18 4.68
N GLN A 132 -8.81 8.37 5.23
CA GLN A 132 -8.18 8.88 6.45
C GLN A 132 -8.68 8.18 7.72
N ASP A 133 -9.80 7.46 7.65
CA ASP A 133 -10.34 6.72 8.79
C ASP A 133 -9.62 5.37 8.99
N LEU A 134 -8.80 4.92 8.01
CA LEU A 134 -7.99 3.71 8.15
C LEU A 134 -6.95 3.86 9.28
N PRO A 135 -6.83 2.90 10.21
CA PRO A 135 -5.80 2.94 11.25
C PRO A 135 -4.37 3.15 10.71
N ALA A 136 -4.04 2.50 9.60
CA ALA A 136 -2.73 2.62 8.95
C ALA A 136 -2.47 4.00 8.32
N TYR A 137 -3.48 4.87 8.16
CA TYR A 137 -3.31 6.24 7.65
C TYR A 137 -2.29 7.05 8.47
N ASN A 138 -2.25 6.81 9.79
CA ASN A 138 -1.33 7.48 10.71
C ASN A 138 0.15 7.20 10.39
N LEU A 139 0.47 6.13 9.65
CA LEU A 139 1.84 5.82 9.27
C LEU A 139 2.43 6.85 8.28
N LEU A 140 1.58 7.59 7.56
CA LEU A 140 2.02 8.62 6.62
C LEU A 140 2.71 9.82 7.30
N TYR A 141 2.47 10.01 8.60
CA TYR A 141 2.91 11.18 9.37
C TYR A 141 3.84 10.84 10.54
N LYS A 142 4.36 9.60 10.59
CA LYS A 142 5.43 9.25 11.51
C LYS A 142 6.72 10.01 11.18
#